data_AF-A0A3A8BAC3-F1
#
_entry.id   AF-A0A3A8BAC3-F1
#
_cell.length_a   1.000
_cell.length_b   1.000
_cell.length_c   1.000
_cell.angle_alpha   90.00
_cell.angle_beta   90.00
_cell.angle_gamma   90.00
#
_symmetry.space_group_name_H-M   'P 1'
#
loop_
_entity.id
_entity.type
_entity.pdbx_description
1 polymer ?
#
loop_
_entity_poly.entity_id
_entity_poly.type
_entity_poly.pdbx_seq_one_letter_code
_entity_poly.pdbx_strand_id
1 'polypeptide(L)'
;MTKTNPGRFFEDYQPGEVIPHAVPRTVGAGERALYHALYPARHALASSDEFARACGLPAAPLDDLAAFHVVFGKTVPDISLNALANLGYAEGRWLRPVWPGDTLSATSEVIGLKQNSNGKSGVVWVRTEGRNQKDEVVLDYVRWVMVRKRETGGDAPAPVIPELKPALAAGDLVIPEGLDFTGYDFALAGEPHRWGDYAPGEVIDHVDGVTIEEAEHMMATRLWQNTAKVHFDATAREGGRRLIYGGHVISLARALSFNGLANAQMIAGLNGGAHANPCFAGDTVRAWSEVLDRAETAAPGVGALRLRLVATKGGAPGELRDADGKYLPDVLLDLDYWALVPT
;
A
#
# COMPACT_ATOMS: atom_id res chain seq x y z
N MET A 1 4.68 -4.94 36.45
CA MET A 1 4.48 -4.76 34.99
C MET A 1 3.71 -3.47 34.77
N THR A 2 4.15 -2.63 33.84
CA THR A 2 3.42 -1.44 33.42
C THR A 2 2.15 -1.84 32.68
N LYS A 3 1.07 -1.07 32.80
CA LYS A 3 -0.19 -1.33 32.07
C LYS A 3 -0.16 -0.83 30.61
N THR A 4 0.87 -0.07 30.25
CA THR A 4 1.10 0.46 28.90
C THR A 4 1.87 -0.55 28.06
N ASN A 5 1.51 -0.66 26.77
CA ASN A 5 2.26 -1.44 25.78
C ASN A 5 3.36 -0.54 25.15
N PRO A 6 4.66 -0.82 25.37
CA PRO A 6 5.75 -0.04 24.79
C PRO A 6 5.99 -0.33 23.30
N GLY A 7 5.29 -1.31 22.73
CA GLY A 7 5.63 -1.92 21.45
C GLY A 7 6.90 -2.77 21.55
N ARG A 8 7.24 -3.45 20.47
CA ARG A 8 8.43 -4.28 20.36
C ARG A 8 9.63 -3.48 19.86
N PHE A 9 10.81 -3.86 20.34
CA PHE A 9 12.11 -3.45 19.83
C PHE A 9 12.74 -4.61 19.05
N PHE A 10 13.83 -4.36 18.33
CA PHE A 10 14.42 -5.36 17.44
C PHE A 10 14.74 -6.70 18.12
N GLU A 11 15.24 -6.67 19.36
CA GLU A 11 15.57 -7.84 20.17
C GLU A 11 14.36 -8.61 20.72
N ASP A 12 13.14 -8.06 20.61
CA ASP A 12 11.91 -8.70 21.08
C ASP A 12 11.29 -9.66 20.03
N TYR A 13 11.87 -9.77 18.83
CA TYR A 13 11.37 -10.63 17.75
C TYR A 13 12.16 -11.93 17.64
N GLN A 14 11.47 -13.00 17.21
CA GLN A 14 12.09 -14.30 16.93
C GLN A 14 11.60 -14.84 15.57
N PRO A 15 12.47 -15.38 14.70
CA PRO A 15 12.03 -15.99 13.45
C PRO A 15 11.05 -17.15 13.71
N GLY A 16 9.97 -17.21 12.92
CA GLY A 16 8.86 -18.15 13.08
C GLY A 16 7.80 -17.72 14.11
N GLU A 17 8.00 -16.61 14.82
CA GLU A 17 6.99 -16.10 15.74
C GLU A 17 5.78 -15.56 14.99
N VAL A 18 4.58 -16.02 15.37
CA VAL A 18 3.30 -15.51 14.87
C VAL A 18 2.67 -14.57 15.89
N ILE A 19 2.40 -13.34 15.47
CA ILE A 19 1.90 -12.25 16.30
C ILE A 19 0.44 -11.96 15.88
N PRO A 20 -0.56 -12.30 16.71
CA PRO A 20 -1.92 -11.85 16.49
C PRO A 20 -2.07 -10.37 16.87
N HIS A 21 -2.61 -9.56 15.97
CA HIS A 21 -2.78 -8.13 16.21
C HIS A 21 -4.14 -7.81 16.83
N ALA A 22 -4.15 -6.84 17.74
CA ALA A 22 -5.36 -6.42 18.43
C ALA A 22 -6.30 -5.59 17.52
N VAL A 23 -7.55 -5.45 17.98
CA VAL A 23 -8.57 -4.56 17.41
C VAL A 23 -9.00 -4.98 15.99
N PRO A 24 -9.77 -6.09 15.86
CA PRO A 24 -10.44 -6.40 14.60
C PRO A 24 -11.38 -5.25 14.21
N ARG A 25 -11.55 -5.03 12.91
CA ARG A 25 -12.22 -3.84 12.37
C ARG A 25 -13.26 -4.22 11.31
N THR A 26 -14.53 -4.04 11.65
CA THR A 26 -15.62 -4.06 10.67
C THR A 26 -15.54 -2.86 9.75
N VAL A 27 -15.67 -3.01 8.44
CA VAL A 27 -15.62 -1.92 7.44
C VAL A 27 -16.94 -1.80 6.69
N GLY A 28 -17.23 -0.65 6.09
CA GLY A 28 -18.47 -0.39 5.38
C GLY A 28 -18.52 0.96 4.67
N ALA A 29 -19.73 1.49 4.51
CA ALA A 29 -19.98 2.72 3.74
C ALA A 29 -19.27 3.96 4.32
N GLY A 30 -19.03 3.99 5.64
CA GLY A 30 -18.30 5.09 6.29
C GLY A 30 -16.84 5.16 5.85
N GLU A 31 -16.16 4.01 5.76
CA GLU A 31 -14.78 3.94 5.26
C GLU A 31 -14.70 4.35 3.80
N ARG A 32 -15.64 3.91 2.95
CA ARG A 32 -15.74 4.33 1.54
C ARG A 32 -15.88 5.86 1.43
N ALA A 33 -16.85 6.43 2.15
CA ALA A 33 -17.11 7.87 2.11
C ALA A 33 -15.90 8.70 2.59
N LEU A 34 -15.27 8.29 3.70
CA LEU A 34 -14.09 9.00 4.22
C LEU A 34 -12.88 8.83 3.30
N TYR A 35 -12.66 7.66 2.71
CA TYR A 35 -11.56 7.45 1.77
C TYR A 35 -11.69 8.38 0.55
N HIS A 36 -12.87 8.46 -0.07
CA HIS A 36 -13.12 9.39 -1.19
C HIS A 36 -13.12 10.87 -0.79
N ALA A 37 -13.35 11.20 0.49
CA ALA A 37 -13.21 12.57 0.98
C ALA A 37 -11.74 12.96 1.21
N LEU A 38 -10.87 11.99 1.53
CA LEU A 38 -9.45 12.19 1.83
C LEU A 38 -8.57 12.15 0.58
N TYR A 39 -9.00 11.44 -0.46
CA TYR A 39 -8.28 11.30 -1.72
C TYR A 39 -9.25 11.60 -2.86
N PRO A 40 -8.84 12.32 -3.93
CA PRO A 40 -9.69 12.60 -5.08
C PRO A 40 -9.87 11.37 -5.99
N ALA A 41 -10.12 10.19 -5.40
CA ALA A 41 -10.27 8.92 -6.08
C ALA A 41 -11.59 8.88 -6.87
N ARG A 42 -11.52 8.42 -8.13
CA ARG A 42 -12.67 8.37 -9.04
C ARG A 42 -12.84 7.04 -9.80
N HIS A 43 -12.10 6.00 -9.42
CA HIS A 43 -12.25 4.68 -10.03
C HIS A 43 -13.69 4.17 -9.84
N ALA A 44 -14.35 3.85 -10.95
CA ALA A 44 -15.78 3.62 -11.02
C ALA A 44 -16.24 2.40 -10.19
N LEU A 45 -15.46 1.30 -10.20
CA LEU A 45 -15.77 0.08 -9.44
C LEU A 45 -15.95 0.32 -7.94
N ALA A 46 -15.09 1.13 -7.32
CA ALA A 46 -15.17 1.44 -5.89
C ALA A 46 -16.18 2.56 -5.59
N SER A 47 -16.65 3.27 -6.62
CA SER A 47 -17.53 4.45 -6.49
C SER A 47 -19.02 4.14 -6.63
N SER A 48 -19.40 3.17 -7.46
CA SER A 48 -20.81 2.87 -7.76
C SER A 48 -21.10 1.37 -7.67
N ASP A 49 -22.12 1.03 -6.86
CA ASP A 49 -22.60 -0.35 -6.77
C ASP A 49 -23.22 -0.81 -8.09
N GLU A 50 -23.86 0.09 -8.85
CA GLU A 50 -24.43 -0.17 -10.17
C GLU A 50 -23.34 -0.46 -11.21
N PHE A 51 -22.27 0.33 -11.23
CA PHE A 51 -21.13 0.09 -12.12
C PHE A 51 -20.45 -1.23 -11.80
N ALA A 52 -20.22 -1.52 -10.51
CA ALA A 52 -19.64 -2.79 -10.08
C ALA A 52 -20.53 -3.99 -10.43
N ARG A 53 -21.86 -3.88 -10.30
CA ARG A 53 -22.83 -4.91 -10.74
C ARG A 53 -22.84 -5.11 -12.25
N ALA A 54 -22.70 -4.03 -13.03
CA ALA A 54 -22.55 -4.14 -14.47
C ALA A 54 -21.25 -4.89 -14.87
N CYS A 55 -20.24 -4.85 -14.00
CA CYS A 55 -18.99 -5.62 -14.14
C CYS A 55 -19.02 -7.00 -13.44
N GLY A 56 -20.21 -7.50 -13.07
CA GLY A 56 -20.42 -8.84 -12.52
C GLY A 56 -20.16 -9.01 -11.02
N LEU A 57 -19.78 -7.95 -10.31
CA LEU A 57 -19.63 -7.98 -8.84
C LEU A 57 -20.98 -7.80 -8.12
N PRO A 58 -21.15 -8.26 -6.87
CA PRO A 58 -22.41 -8.08 -6.13
C PRO A 58 -22.72 -6.62 -5.75
N ALA A 59 -21.69 -5.80 -5.53
CA ALA A 59 -21.74 -4.38 -5.19
C ALA A 59 -20.34 -3.76 -5.43
N ALA A 60 -20.13 -2.49 -5.06
CA ALA A 60 -18.78 -1.92 -5.02
C ALA A 60 -18.01 -2.48 -3.80
N PRO A 61 -16.81 -3.05 -3.99
CA PRO A 61 -15.97 -3.45 -2.87
C PRO A 61 -15.40 -2.21 -2.15
N LEU A 62 -14.85 -2.41 -0.95
CA LEU A 62 -13.96 -1.42 -0.36
C LEU A 62 -12.72 -1.28 -1.25
N ASP A 63 -12.22 -0.05 -1.42
CA ASP A 63 -10.99 0.20 -2.17
C ASP A 63 -9.83 -0.68 -1.69
N ASP A 64 -9.07 -1.24 -2.63
CA ASP A 64 -7.99 -2.20 -2.38
C ASP A 64 -6.93 -1.64 -1.43
N LEU A 65 -6.60 -0.35 -1.56
CA LEU A 65 -5.65 0.33 -0.67
C LEU A 65 -6.26 0.65 0.69
N ALA A 66 -7.55 0.97 0.75
CA ALA A 66 -8.23 1.13 2.04
C ALA A 66 -8.21 -0.19 2.84
N ALA A 67 -8.48 -1.33 2.19
CA ALA A 67 -8.34 -2.65 2.81
C ALA A 67 -6.89 -2.92 3.27
N PHE A 68 -5.90 -2.63 2.42
CA PHE A 68 -4.49 -2.72 2.77
C PHE A 68 -4.13 -1.84 3.97
N HIS A 69 -4.61 -0.60 4.03
CA HIS A 69 -4.32 0.32 5.13
C HIS A 69 -4.96 -0.12 6.45
N VAL A 70 -6.17 -0.67 6.42
CA VAL A 70 -6.79 -1.26 7.62
C VAL A 70 -5.92 -2.39 8.16
N VAL A 71 -5.54 -3.36 7.32
CA VAL A 71 -4.68 -4.50 7.72
C VAL A 71 -3.31 -4.00 8.19
N PHE A 72 -2.66 -3.13 7.43
CA PHE A 72 -1.36 -2.56 7.78
C PHE A 72 -1.40 -1.84 9.13
N GLY A 73 -2.45 -1.03 9.36
CA GLY A 73 -2.66 -0.30 10.60
C GLY A 73 -2.76 -1.20 11.83
N LYS A 74 -3.34 -2.41 11.68
CA LYS A 74 -3.39 -3.42 12.76
C LYS A 74 -2.01 -3.83 13.22
N THR A 75 -1.07 -3.96 12.29
CA THR A 75 0.29 -4.44 12.57
C THR A 75 1.17 -3.39 13.26
N VAL A 76 0.80 -2.10 13.20
CA VAL A 76 1.68 -1.01 13.62
C VAL A 76 2.08 -1.09 15.10
N PRO A 77 1.17 -1.29 16.06
CA PRO A 77 1.52 -1.34 17.48
C PRO A 77 2.59 -2.39 17.80
N ASP A 78 2.56 -3.53 17.11
CA ASP A 78 3.41 -4.68 17.40
C ASP A 78 4.66 -4.76 16.52
N ILE A 79 4.61 -4.27 15.27
CA ILE A 79 5.69 -4.40 14.30
C ILE A 79 6.51 -3.11 14.14
N SER A 80 5.85 -1.95 14.10
CA SER A 80 6.49 -0.71 13.63
C SER A 80 6.32 0.50 14.52
N LEU A 81 5.78 0.35 15.74
CA LEU A 81 5.67 1.45 16.70
C LEU A 81 7.03 2.09 17.03
N ASN A 82 8.08 1.26 17.12
CA ASN A 82 9.46 1.68 17.36
C ASN A 82 10.34 1.65 16.09
N ALA A 83 9.73 1.50 14.91
CA ALA A 83 10.46 1.53 13.65
C ALA A 83 11.00 2.93 13.33
N LEU A 84 12.13 2.94 12.62
CA LEU A 84 12.74 4.12 12.01
C LEU A 84 12.15 4.37 10.62
N ALA A 85 11.96 3.30 9.84
CA ALA A 85 11.41 3.35 8.49
C ALA A 85 10.86 1.98 8.08
N ASN A 86 9.88 2.00 7.17
CA ASN A 86 9.54 0.83 6.36
C ASN A 86 10.45 0.82 5.14
N LEU A 87 11.17 -0.28 4.94
CA LEU A 87 12.22 -0.39 3.93
C LEU A 87 11.74 -1.03 2.63
N GLY A 88 10.62 -1.76 2.66
CA GLY A 88 10.00 -2.25 1.45
C GLY A 88 8.80 -3.16 1.69
N TYR A 89 8.24 -3.62 0.57
CA TYR A 89 7.13 -4.55 0.45
C TYR A 89 7.50 -5.59 -0.61
N ALA A 90 6.92 -6.78 -0.54
CA ALA A 90 7.02 -7.80 -1.57
C ALA A 90 5.84 -8.75 -1.48
N GLU A 91 5.58 -9.49 -2.57
CA GLU A 91 4.61 -10.58 -2.61
C GLU A 91 3.22 -10.21 -2.08
N GLY A 92 2.77 -8.96 -2.28
CA GLY A 92 1.47 -8.53 -1.80
C GLY A 92 0.36 -9.00 -2.73
N ARG A 93 -0.62 -9.75 -2.23
CA ARG A 93 -1.69 -10.35 -3.05
C ARG A 93 -3.05 -10.02 -2.46
N TRP A 94 -3.92 -9.43 -3.28
CA TRP A 94 -5.33 -9.29 -2.97
C TRP A 94 -6.02 -10.58 -3.38
N LEU A 95 -6.40 -11.38 -2.38
CA LEU A 95 -6.95 -12.72 -2.61
C LEU A 95 -8.48 -12.69 -2.70
N ARG A 96 -9.12 -11.71 -2.05
CA ARG A 96 -10.58 -11.56 -2.05
C ARG A 96 -10.94 -10.08 -1.92
N PRO A 97 -11.99 -9.61 -2.63
CA PRO A 97 -12.57 -8.30 -2.36
C PRO A 97 -13.08 -8.23 -0.91
N VAL A 98 -12.93 -7.06 -0.31
CA VAL A 98 -13.48 -6.77 1.03
C VAL A 98 -14.82 -6.06 0.83
N TRP A 99 -15.88 -6.63 1.40
CA TRP A 99 -17.23 -6.11 1.25
C TRP A 99 -17.67 -5.24 2.42
N PRO A 100 -18.60 -4.29 2.23
CA PRO A 100 -19.26 -3.63 3.35
C PRO A 100 -19.90 -4.65 4.30
N GLY A 101 -19.54 -4.57 5.58
CA GLY A 101 -19.94 -5.50 6.64
C GLY A 101 -18.86 -6.52 7.01
N ASP A 102 -17.81 -6.70 6.20
CA ASP A 102 -16.71 -7.58 6.57
C ASP A 102 -15.93 -7.05 7.78
N THR A 103 -15.41 -7.98 8.59
CA THR A 103 -14.57 -7.65 9.75
C THR A 103 -13.17 -8.18 9.56
N LEU A 104 -12.22 -7.25 9.44
CA LEU A 104 -10.82 -7.56 9.18
C LEU A 104 -10.02 -7.71 10.47
N SER A 105 -9.23 -8.78 10.54
CA SER A 105 -8.20 -9.03 11.55
C SER A 105 -6.85 -9.23 10.86
N ALA A 106 -5.74 -9.16 11.60
CA ALA A 106 -4.42 -9.35 11.02
C ALA A 106 -3.51 -10.19 11.93
N THR A 107 -2.64 -10.98 11.28
CA THR A 107 -1.57 -11.75 11.93
C THR A 107 -0.27 -11.54 11.17
N SER A 108 0.85 -11.41 11.87
CA SER A 108 2.18 -11.33 11.27
C SER A 108 3.08 -12.45 11.73
N GLU A 109 3.68 -13.17 10.79
CA GLU A 109 4.80 -14.09 11.04
C GLU A 109 6.13 -13.36 10.83
N VAL A 110 7.05 -13.46 11.79
CA VAL A 110 8.43 -12.98 11.63
C VAL A 110 9.21 -13.97 10.78
N ILE A 111 9.48 -13.63 9.53
CA ILE A 111 10.16 -14.51 8.57
C ILE A 111 11.65 -14.21 8.42
N GLY A 112 12.14 -13.15 9.07
CA GLY A 112 13.55 -12.77 9.00
C GLY A 112 13.94 -11.70 9.99
N LEU A 113 15.22 -11.74 10.40
CA LEU A 113 15.85 -10.78 11.30
C LEU A 113 17.29 -10.56 10.88
N LYS A 114 17.74 -9.30 10.88
CA LYS A 114 19.15 -8.96 10.66
C LYS A 114 19.52 -7.70 11.43
N GLN A 115 20.45 -7.81 12.37
CA GLN A 115 20.98 -6.63 13.06
C GLN A 115 21.80 -5.76 12.09
N ASN A 116 21.66 -4.44 12.19
CA ASN A 116 22.50 -3.52 11.44
C ASN A 116 23.92 -3.45 12.05
N SER A 117 24.92 -3.17 11.22
CA SER A 117 26.33 -3.12 11.62
C SER A 117 26.63 -2.11 12.73
N ASN A 118 25.84 -1.04 12.86
CA ASN A 118 25.99 -0.05 13.91
C ASN A 118 25.53 -0.53 15.31
N GLY A 119 24.86 -1.69 15.40
CA GLY A 119 24.38 -2.27 16.65
C GLY A 119 23.26 -1.49 17.36
N LYS A 120 22.65 -0.49 16.69
CA LYS A 120 21.60 0.38 17.27
C LYS A 120 20.19 0.04 16.77
N SER A 121 20.09 -0.71 15.68
CA SER A 121 18.84 -1.13 15.06
C SER A 121 19.02 -2.45 14.31
N GLY A 122 17.93 -3.02 13.83
CA GLY A 122 17.96 -4.15 12.91
C GLY A 122 16.74 -4.16 12.01
N VAL A 123 16.79 -4.98 10.98
CA VAL A 123 15.71 -5.16 10.02
C VAL A 123 14.91 -6.40 10.41
N VAL A 124 13.59 -6.24 10.45
CA VAL A 124 12.61 -7.30 10.70
C VAL A 124 11.78 -7.50 9.45
N TRP A 125 11.72 -8.71 8.93
CA TRP A 125 10.82 -9.10 7.85
C TRP A 125 9.62 -9.80 8.45
N VAL A 126 8.43 -9.38 8.04
CA VAL A 126 7.17 -10.02 8.44
C VAL A 126 6.34 -10.37 7.21
N ARG A 127 5.71 -11.55 7.24
CA ARG A 127 4.59 -11.90 6.37
C ARG A 127 3.31 -11.62 7.13
N THR A 128 2.49 -10.70 6.61
CA THR A 128 1.20 -10.33 7.21
C THR A 128 0.08 -10.95 6.40
N GLU A 129 -0.89 -11.52 7.09
CA GLU A 129 -2.17 -11.92 6.52
C GLU A 129 -3.28 -11.07 7.15
N GLY A 130 -4.16 -10.54 6.31
CA GLY A 130 -5.45 -9.97 6.68
C GLY A 130 -6.56 -10.99 6.45
N ARG A 131 -7.41 -11.22 7.45
CA ARG A 131 -8.50 -12.21 7.40
C ARG A 131 -9.85 -11.59 7.71
N ASN A 132 -10.90 -12.06 7.04
CA ASN A 132 -12.28 -11.64 7.33
C ASN A 132 -12.90 -12.45 8.51
N GLN A 133 -14.17 -12.19 8.83
CA GLN A 133 -14.94 -12.86 9.88
C GLN A 133 -15.18 -14.36 9.65
N LYS A 134 -14.92 -14.86 8.43
CA LYS A 134 -15.02 -16.28 8.06
C LYS A 134 -13.66 -16.98 8.08
N ASP A 135 -12.63 -16.32 8.61
CA ASP A 135 -11.24 -16.79 8.61
C ASP A 135 -10.62 -16.95 7.21
N GLU A 136 -11.21 -16.29 6.20
CA GLU A 136 -10.67 -16.28 4.85
C GLU A 136 -9.61 -15.17 4.72
N VAL A 137 -8.44 -15.50 4.19
CA VAL A 137 -7.41 -14.51 3.87
C VAL A 137 -7.91 -13.64 2.71
N VAL A 138 -8.00 -12.34 2.95
CA VAL A 138 -8.40 -11.34 1.93
C VAL A 138 -7.20 -10.68 1.27
N LEU A 139 -6.09 -10.56 2.00
CA LEU A 139 -4.86 -9.92 1.60
C LEU A 139 -3.69 -10.58 2.33
N ASP A 140 -2.60 -10.85 1.63
CA ASP A 140 -1.31 -11.12 2.27
C ASP A 140 -0.21 -10.26 1.65
N TYR A 141 0.87 -10.02 2.41
CA TYR A 141 2.06 -9.35 1.89
C TYR A 141 3.26 -9.57 2.81
N VAL A 142 4.46 -9.41 2.26
CA VAL A 142 5.69 -9.27 3.04
C VAL A 142 6.07 -7.80 3.14
N ARG A 143 6.51 -7.36 4.31
CA ARG A 143 7.20 -6.07 4.47
C ARG A 143 8.39 -6.22 5.39
N TRP A 144 9.33 -5.28 5.29
CA TRP A 144 10.43 -5.21 6.24
C TRP A 144 10.67 -3.79 6.74
N VAL A 145 10.98 -3.72 8.04
CA VAL A 145 11.09 -2.46 8.78
C VAL A 145 12.42 -2.40 9.52
N MET A 146 13.00 -1.21 9.59
CA MET A 146 14.16 -0.98 10.45
C MET A 146 13.65 -0.62 11.85
N VAL A 147 13.88 -1.48 12.83
CA VAL A 147 13.42 -1.29 14.22
C VAL A 147 14.58 -0.92 15.12
N ARG A 148 14.36 0.04 16.03
CA ARG A 148 15.35 0.40 17.05
C ARG A 148 15.58 -0.76 18.01
N LYS A 149 16.81 -0.87 18.53
CA LYS A 149 17.04 -1.61 19.77
C LYS A 149 16.64 -0.77 20.98
N ARG A 150 16.23 -1.42 22.07
CA ARG A 150 15.93 -0.74 23.34
C ARG A 150 17.23 -0.29 24.00
N GLU A 151 18.24 -1.15 23.96
CA GLU A 151 19.58 -0.88 24.47
C GLU A 151 20.62 -1.10 23.36
N THR A 152 21.67 -0.28 23.36
CA THR A 152 22.78 -0.43 22.41
C THR A 152 23.75 -1.48 22.92
N GLY A 153 24.05 -2.50 22.12
CA GLY A 153 24.87 -3.65 22.54
C GLY A 153 24.06 -4.95 22.62
N GLY A 154 24.67 -6.04 23.09
CA GLY A 154 24.04 -7.37 23.19
C GLY A 154 24.19 -8.24 21.94
N ASP A 155 24.11 -9.56 22.13
CA ASP A 155 24.23 -10.53 21.06
C ASP A 155 23.12 -10.34 20.01
N ALA A 156 23.52 -10.37 18.75
CA ALA A 156 22.57 -10.34 17.64
C ALA A 156 21.96 -11.74 17.47
N PRO A 157 20.64 -11.87 17.23
CA PRO A 157 20.11 -13.13 16.73
C PRO A 157 20.82 -13.48 15.42
N ALA A 158 21.01 -14.78 15.17
CA ALA A 158 21.58 -15.26 13.91
C ALA A 158 20.76 -14.68 12.74
N PRO A 159 21.42 -14.09 11.72
CA PRO A 159 20.70 -13.40 10.66
C PRO A 159 19.91 -14.40 9.82
N VAL A 160 18.62 -14.11 9.62
CA VAL A 160 17.74 -14.81 8.69
C VAL A 160 17.21 -13.76 7.72
N ILE A 161 17.60 -13.89 6.44
CA ILE A 161 17.13 -13.01 5.37
C ILE A 161 16.28 -13.90 4.45
N PRO A 162 14.96 -13.68 4.36
CA PRO A 162 14.11 -14.50 3.52
C PRO A 162 14.43 -14.24 2.03
N GLU A 163 14.36 -15.29 1.23
CA GLU A 163 14.28 -15.15 -0.22
C GLU A 163 12.86 -14.72 -0.58
N LEU A 164 12.73 -13.65 -1.36
CA LEU A 164 11.46 -13.08 -1.78
C LEU A 164 11.42 -13.01 -3.30
N LYS A 165 10.25 -13.22 -3.90
CA LYS A 165 10.05 -13.00 -5.33
C LYS A 165 10.39 -11.55 -5.68
N PRO A 166 11.13 -11.30 -6.78
CA PRO A 166 11.41 -9.94 -7.24
C PRO A 166 10.15 -9.22 -7.75
N ALA A 167 9.18 -10.00 -8.24
CA ALA A 167 7.84 -9.56 -8.61
C ALA A 167 6.90 -10.78 -8.67
N LEU A 168 5.61 -10.54 -8.49
CA LEU A 168 4.56 -11.51 -8.74
C LEU A 168 4.44 -11.76 -10.25
N ALA A 169 4.24 -13.01 -10.63
CA ALA A 169 3.84 -13.37 -11.99
C ALA A 169 2.34 -13.15 -12.16
N ALA A 170 1.87 -13.01 -13.41
CA ALA A 170 0.44 -12.88 -13.69
C ALA A 170 -0.40 -14.04 -13.12
N GLY A 171 0.15 -15.26 -13.10
CA GLY A 171 -0.49 -16.44 -12.51
C GLY A 171 -0.56 -16.44 -10.98
N ASP A 172 0.13 -15.51 -10.30
CA ASP A 172 0.00 -15.31 -8.85
C ASP A 172 -1.19 -14.39 -8.49
N LEU A 173 -1.76 -13.68 -9.47
CA LEU A 173 -2.85 -12.74 -9.27
C LEU A 173 -4.17 -13.49 -9.11
N VAL A 174 -4.99 -13.05 -8.16
CA VAL A 174 -6.36 -13.56 -8.01
C VAL A 174 -7.32 -12.55 -8.62
N ILE A 175 -8.11 -13.02 -9.59
CA ILE A 175 -9.18 -12.21 -10.17
C ILE A 175 -10.45 -12.48 -9.36
N PRO A 176 -11.18 -11.44 -8.90
CA PRO A 176 -12.42 -11.62 -8.18
C PRO A 176 -13.43 -12.47 -8.95
N GLU A 177 -14.06 -13.41 -8.24
CA GLU A 177 -15.12 -14.24 -8.82
C GLU A 177 -16.25 -13.38 -9.38
N GLY A 178 -16.62 -13.64 -10.64
CA GLY A 178 -17.68 -12.91 -11.34
C GLY A 178 -17.23 -11.61 -12.02
N LEU A 179 -16.00 -11.14 -11.82
CA LEU A 179 -15.50 -9.95 -12.51
C LEU A 179 -15.49 -10.16 -14.03
N ASP A 180 -16.18 -9.28 -14.74
CA ASP A 180 -16.35 -9.31 -16.20
C ASP A 180 -16.34 -7.88 -16.76
N PHE A 181 -15.43 -7.60 -17.69
CA PHE A 181 -15.32 -6.30 -18.36
C PHE A 181 -15.77 -6.32 -19.84
N THR A 182 -16.44 -7.38 -20.30
CA THR A 182 -16.98 -7.43 -21.68
C THR A 182 -18.06 -6.40 -21.94
N GLY A 183 -18.88 -6.07 -20.94
CA GLY A 183 -19.93 -5.04 -20.97
C GLY A 183 -19.51 -3.68 -20.41
N TYR A 184 -18.21 -3.42 -20.28
CA TYR A 184 -17.66 -2.27 -19.57
C TYR A 184 -18.03 -0.93 -20.23
N ASP A 185 -18.61 -0.01 -19.45
CA ASP A 185 -18.99 1.33 -19.90
C ASP A 185 -17.83 2.31 -19.75
N PHE A 186 -17.10 2.53 -20.84
CA PHE A 186 -15.96 3.44 -20.90
C PHE A 186 -16.33 4.91 -20.67
N ALA A 187 -17.57 5.32 -20.97
CA ALA A 187 -18.02 6.69 -20.75
C ALA A 187 -18.20 6.96 -19.25
N LEU A 188 -18.79 6.01 -18.52
CA LEU A 188 -18.91 6.09 -17.06
C LEU A 188 -17.58 5.88 -16.34
N ALA A 189 -16.69 5.06 -16.89
CA ALA A 189 -15.37 4.82 -16.32
C ALA A 189 -14.42 6.03 -16.46
N GLY A 190 -14.64 6.88 -17.48
CA GLY A 190 -13.97 8.17 -17.64
C GLY A 190 -12.85 8.20 -18.68
N GLU A 191 -12.59 7.10 -19.40
CA GLU A 191 -11.52 7.03 -20.40
C GLU A 191 -11.78 5.91 -21.43
N PRO A 192 -11.46 6.10 -22.74
CA PRO A 192 -11.64 5.06 -23.75
C PRO A 192 -10.51 4.01 -23.79
N HIS A 193 -9.35 4.26 -23.17
CA HIS A 193 -8.16 3.41 -23.32
C HIS A 193 -8.30 2.06 -22.60
N ARG A 194 -7.95 0.99 -23.31
CA ARG A 194 -8.01 -0.40 -22.86
C ARG A 194 -6.62 -0.95 -22.60
N TRP A 195 -6.56 -2.16 -22.06
CA TRP A 195 -5.33 -2.93 -21.86
C TRP A 195 -4.42 -2.93 -23.10
N GLY A 196 -4.99 -3.09 -24.29
CA GLY A 196 -4.25 -3.13 -25.55
C GLY A 196 -3.65 -1.79 -25.99
N ASP A 197 -4.14 -0.67 -25.45
CA ASP A 197 -3.70 0.69 -25.78
C ASP A 197 -2.46 1.12 -24.99
N TYR A 198 -2.13 0.42 -23.90
CA TYR A 198 -0.94 0.67 -23.09
C TYR A 198 0.26 -0.17 -23.55
N ALA A 199 1.43 0.45 -23.63
CA ALA A 199 2.66 -0.21 -24.10
C ALA A 199 3.74 -0.27 -23.00
N PRO A 200 4.41 -1.41 -22.78
CA PRO A 200 5.57 -1.46 -21.88
C PRO A 200 6.64 -0.40 -22.24
N GLY A 201 7.13 0.32 -21.23
CA GLY A 201 8.04 1.46 -21.34
C GLY A 201 7.34 2.81 -21.52
N GLU A 202 6.03 2.84 -21.70
CA GLU A 202 5.24 4.08 -21.74
C GLU A 202 5.25 4.78 -20.37
N VAL A 203 5.52 6.07 -20.37
CA VAL A 203 5.46 6.94 -19.18
C VAL A 203 4.26 7.88 -19.30
N ILE A 204 3.43 7.90 -18.27
CA ILE A 204 2.18 8.65 -18.19
C ILE A 204 2.34 9.69 -17.08
N ASP A 205 2.38 10.97 -17.45
CA ASP A 205 2.28 12.08 -16.49
C ASP A 205 0.82 12.26 -16.09
N HIS A 206 0.51 12.16 -14.79
CA HIS A 206 -0.85 12.32 -14.30
C HIS A 206 -1.26 13.77 -14.11
N VAL A 207 -0.34 14.72 -14.31
CA VAL A 207 -0.52 16.20 -14.37
C VAL A 207 -0.95 16.85 -13.05
N ASP A 208 -2.02 16.35 -12.45
CA ASP A 208 -2.65 16.90 -11.27
C ASP A 208 -1.71 16.94 -10.06
N GLY A 209 -1.98 17.85 -9.13
CA GLY A 209 -1.24 17.94 -7.88
C GLY A 209 -2.12 18.34 -6.72
N VAL A 210 -1.89 17.71 -5.58
CA VAL A 210 -2.66 17.91 -4.35
C VAL A 210 -1.72 18.25 -3.21
N THR A 211 -1.96 19.40 -2.57
CA THR A 211 -1.20 19.83 -1.40
C THR A 211 -1.71 19.16 -0.15
N ILE A 212 -0.79 18.56 0.61
CA ILE A 212 -1.16 17.81 1.81
C ILE A 212 -1.36 18.72 3.00
N GLU A 213 -2.46 18.53 3.72
CA GLU A 213 -2.76 19.23 4.98
C GLU A 213 -2.54 18.34 6.21
N GLU A 214 -2.28 18.96 7.37
CA GLU A 214 -2.05 18.20 8.61
C GLU A 214 -3.29 17.41 9.05
N ALA A 215 -4.48 17.96 8.85
CA ALA A 215 -5.72 17.35 9.31
C ALA A 215 -6.05 16.07 8.50
N GLU A 216 -5.90 16.09 7.18
CA GLU A 216 -6.32 14.99 6.31
C GLU A 216 -5.47 13.73 6.54
N HIS A 217 -4.14 13.83 6.61
CA HIS A 217 -3.31 12.63 6.80
C HIS A 217 -3.50 12.03 8.18
N MET A 218 -3.70 12.87 9.21
CA MET A 218 -4.01 12.40 10.56
C MET A 218 -5.39 11.73 10.60
N MET A 219 -6.39 12.26 9.88
CA MET A 219 -7.71 11.64 9.75
C MET A 219 -7.63 10.29 9.04
N ALA A 220 -6.91 10.21 7.92
CA ALA A 220 -6.65 8.95 7.22
C ALA A 220 -5.96 7.93 8.14
N THR A 221 -4.87 8.34 8.80
CA THR A 221 -4.09 7.45 9.68
C THR A 221 -4.93 6.95 10.87
N ARG A 222 -5.82 7.78 11.42
CA ARG A 222 -6.80 7.40 12.46
C ARG A 222 -7.85 6.43 11.93
N LEU A 223 -8.34 6.62 10.71
CA LEU A 223 -9.30 5.73 10.06
C LEU A 223 -8.75 4.29 9.99
N TRP A 224 -7.45 4.16 9.73
CA TRP A 224 -6.70 2.89 9.69
C TRP A 224 -6.34 2.33 11.07
N GLN A 225 -6.61 3.10 12.14
CA GLN A 225 -6.17 2.81 13.50
C GLN A 225 -4.65 2.56 13.60
N ASN A 226 -3.87 3.23 12.73
CA ASN A 226 -2.43 3.25 12.78
C ASN A 226 -1.98 4.23 13.89
N THR A 227 -1.11 3.77 14.78
CA THR A 227 -0.69 4.51 15.98
C THR A 227 0.77 4.98 15.95
N ALA A 228 1.44 4.94 14.80
CA ALA A 228 2.81 5.39 14.69
C ALA A 228 2.92 6.88 15.08
N LYS A 229 3.71 7.15 16.12
CA LYS A 229 3.76 8.45 16.82
C LYS A 229 4.15 9.61 15.90
N VAL A 230 5.00 9.33 14.91
CA VAL A 230 5.53 10.33 13.96
C VAL A 230 4.46 11.03 13.13
N HIS A 231 3.27 10.45 13.01
CA HIS A 231 2.14 11.04 12.28
C HIS A 231 1.32 12.01 13.13
N PHE A 232 1.47 11.99 14.46
CA PHE A 232 0.57 12.70 15.37
C PHE A 232 1.29 13.67 16.30
N ASP A 233 2.48 13.31 16.76
CA ASP A 233 3.22 14.07 17.77
C ASP A 233 4.44 14.77 17.14
N ALA A 234 4.29 16.06 16.91
CA ALA A 234 5.35 16.93 16.41
C ALA A 234 6.51 17.10 17.40
N THR A 235 6.27 16.94 18.71
CA THR A 235 7.29 17.17 19.75
C THR A 235 8.34 16.07 19.79
N ALA A 236 8.00 14.87 19.29
CA ALA A 236 8.89 13.73 19.21
C ALA A 236 9.81 13.74 17.98
N ARG A 237 9.78 14.80 17.15
CA ARG A 237 10.53 14.89 15.88
C ARG A 237 11.46 16.09 15.83
N GLU A 238 12.63 15.85 15.25
CA GLU A 238 13.57 16.90 14.87
C GLU A 238 12.90 17.88 13.88
N GLY A 239 12.97 19.18 14.17
CA GLY A 239 12.33 20.23 13.36
C GLY A 239 10.84 20.45 13.61
N GLY A 240 10.20 19.73 14.54
CA GLY A 240 8.82 20.01 14.96
C GLY A 240 7.74 19.75 13.90
N ARG A 241 8.04 18.94 12.87
CA ARG A 241 7.08 18.58 11.80
C ARG A 241 6.69 17.11 11.90
N ARG A 242 5.40 16.82 11.74
CA ARG A 242 4.88 15.45 11.63
C ARG A 242 5.27 14.87 10.27
N LEU A 243 5.58 13.58 10.26
CA LEU A 243 5.83 12.85 9.02
C LEU A 243 4.49 12.33 8.49
N ILE A 244 4.22 12.53 7.20
CA ILE A 244 3.03 11.94 6.56
C ILE A 244 3.19 10.42 6.50
N TYR A 245 2.10 9.68 6.75
CA TYR A 245 2.10 8.23 6.55
C TYR A 245 2.40 7.90 5.09
N GLY A 246 3.42 7.09 4.82
CA GLY A 246 3.78 6.71 3.45
C GLY A 246 2.62 6.07 2.67
N GLY A 247 1.72 5.33 3.33
CA GLY A 247 0.52 4.80 2.68
C GLY A 247 -0.49 5.87 2.27
N HIS A 248 -0.49 7.03 2.93
CA HIS A 248 -1.28 8.18 2.47
C HIS A 248 -0.75 8.71 1.13
N VAL A 249 0.57 8.72 0.93
CA VAL A 249 1.18 9.06 -0.38
C VAL A 249 0.85 8.00 -1.43
N ILE A 250 0.82 6.71 -1.07
CA ILE A 250 0.37 5.63 -1.98
C ILE A 250 -1.07 5.87 -2.46
N SER A 251 -2.00 6.10 -1.53
CA SER A 251 -3.41 6.38 -1.86
C SER A 251 -3.58 7.65 -2.69
N LEU A 252 -2.83 8.70 -2.40
CA LEU A 252 -2.90 9.96 -3.15
C LEU A 252 -2.35 9.79 -4.57
N ALA A 253 -1.20 9.13 -4.73
CA ALA A 253 -0.64 8.84 -6.05
C ALA A 253 -1.60 7.95 -6.88
N ARG A 254 -2.25 6.98 -6.25
CA ARG A 254 -3.26 6.14 -6.89
C ARG A 254 -4.51 6.93 -7.30
N ALA A 255 -4.95 7.88 -6.49
CA ALA A 255 -6.06 8.76 -6.86
C ALA A 255 -5.70 9.65 -8.06
N LEU A 256 -4.50 10.23 -8.05
CA LEU A 256 -3.97 11.03 -9.16
C LEU A 256 -3.81 10.19 -10.44
N SER A 257 -3.42 8.92 -10.32
CA SER A 257 -3.24 8.04 -11.48
C SER A 257 -4.50 7.83 -12.30
N PHE A 258 -5.68 8.15 -11.77
CA PHE A 258 -6.93 8.12 -12.54
C PHE A 258 -6.80 8.89 -13.87
N ASN A 259 -6.07 10.01 -13.88
CA ASN A 259 -5.79 10.73 -15.11
C ASN A 259 -4.75 9.97 -15.97
N GLY A 260 -5.22 9.24 -16.98
CA GLY A 260 -4.41 8.40 -17.87
C GLY A 260 -4.42 6.91 -17.55
N LEU A 261 -4.93 6.50 -16.38
CA LEU A 261 -5.16 5.10 -16.01
C LEU A 261 -6.55 4.90 -15.39
N ALA A 262 -7.57 5.62 -15.86
CA ALA A 262 -8.91 5.57 -15.26
C ALA A 262 -9.48 4.13 -15.29
N ASN A 263 -9.10 3.34 -16.29
CA ASN A 263 -9.56 1.96 -16.48
C ASN A 263 -8.72 0.91 -15.74
N ALA A 264 -7.62 1.29 -15.07
CA ALA A 264 -6.95 0.42 -14.10
C ALA A 264 -7.79 0.41 -12.83
N GLN A 265 -8.76 -0.51 -12.72
CA GLN A 265 -9.82 -0.41 -11.72
C GLN A 265 -9.47 -1.03 -10.37
N MET A 266 -8.77 -2.16 -10.35
CA MET A 266 -8.43 -2.90 -9.12
C MET A 266 -6.94 -3.16 -9.01
N ILE A 267 -6.37 -3.09 -7.81
CA ILE A 267 -5.01 -3.56 -7.53
C ILE A 267 -5.08 -5.05 -7.18
N ALA A 268 -4.37 -5.88 -7.94
CA ALA A 268 -4.35 -7.33 -7.74
C ALA A 268 -3.04 -7.85 -7.13
N GLY A 269 -1.96 -7.07 -7.22
CA GLY A 269 -0.65 -7.46 -6.72
C GLY A 269 0.25 -6.28 -6.36
N LEU A 270 1.15 -6.47 -5.40
CA LEU A 270 2.16 -5.50 -4.96
C LEU A 270 3.52 -6.18 -4.98
N ASN A 271 4.35 -5.80 -5.95
CA ASN A 271 5.67 -6.36 -6.20
C ASN A 271 6.73 -5.71 -5.31
N GLY A 272 6.60 -4.39 -5.09
CA GLY A 272 7.58 -3.61 -4.35
C GLY A 272 7.06 -2.21 -4.01
N GLY A 273 7.71 -1.56 -3.05
CA GLY A 273 7.42 -0.16 -2.73
C GLY A 273 8.49 0.47 -1.87
N ALA A 274 8.94 1.67 -2.23
CA ALA A 274 9.91 2.45 -1.46
C ALA A 274 9.36 3.83 -1.12
N HIS A 275 9.37 4.16 0.17
CA HIS A 275 9.15 5.52 0.66
C HIS A 275 10.48 6.26 0.60
N ALA A 276 10.83 6.77 -0.58
CA ALA A 276 12.17 7.22 -0.93
C ALA A 276 12.64 8.43 -0.12
N ASN A 277 11.76 9.42 0.06
CA ASN A 277 12.02 10.63 0.82
C ASN A 277 10.83 10.97 1.72
N PRO A 278 11.05 11.69 2.84
CA PRO A 278 9.97 12.08 3.74
C PRO A 278 9.02 13.08 3.06
N CYS A 279 7.73 12.90 3.33
CA CYS A 279 6.66 13.81 2.95
C CYS A 279 6.10 14.51 4.20
N PHE A 280 5.74 15.78 4.05
CA PHE A 280 5.25 16.64 5.11
C PHE A 280 4.01 17.41 4.65
N ALA A 281 3.22 17.90 5.60
CA ALA A 281 2.17 18.87 5.28
C ALA A 281 2.77 20.12 4.63
N GLY A 282 2.04 20.67 3.65
CA GLY A 282 2.46 21.73 2.74
C GLY A 282 3.15 21.24 1.47
N ASP A 283 3.59 19.97 1.39
CA ASP A 283 4.12 19.41 0.15
C ASP A 283 2.96 19.20 -0.84
N THR A 284 3.14 19.62 -2.10
CA THR A 284 2.22 19.28 -3.20
C THR A 284 2.67 18.01 -3.88
N VAL A 285 1.87 16.95 -3.76
CA VAL A 285 2.16 15.65 -4.38
C VAL A 285 1.63 15.63 -5.80
N ARG A 286 2.48 15.19 -6.73
CA ARG A 286 2.18 14.81 -8.11
C ARG A 286 2.49 13.35 -8.32
N ALA A 287 2.06 12.78 -9.44
CA ALA A 287 2.40 11.41 -9.77
C ALA A 287 2.62 11.21 -11.28
N TRP A 288 3.40 10.19 -11.59
CA TRP A 288 3.52 9.63 -12.94
C TRP A 288 3.60 8.11 -12.83
N SER A 289 3.22 7.42 -13.90
CA SER A 289 3.33 5.97 -13.99
C SER A 289 4.16 5.53 -15.18
N GLU A 290 4.82 4.38 -15.06
CA GLU A 290 5.44 3.67 -16.17
C GLU A 290 4.78 2.30 -16.31
N VAL A 291 4.38 1.94 -17.53
CA VAL A 291 3.89 0.59 -17.84
C VAL A 291 5.09 -0.33 -17.90
N LEU A 292 5.23 -1.23 -16.94
CA LEU A 292 6.36 -2.15 -16.86
C LEU A 292 6.12 -3.42 -17.67
N ASP A 293 4.88 -3.92 -17.65
CA ASP A 293 4.51 -5.17 -18.31
C ASP A 293 2.99 -5.26 -18.49
N ARG A 294 2.54 -6.23 -19.29
CA ARG A 294 1.12 -6.53 -19.49
C ARG A 294 0.90 -8.04 -19.61
N ALA A 295 -0.21 -8.52 -19.06
CA ALA A 295 -0.60 -9.92 -19.13
C ALA A 295 -2.10 -10.07 -19.38
N GLU A 296 -2.47 -11.10 -20.15
CA GLU A 296 -3.86 -11.54 -20.24
C GLU A 296 -4.26 -12.26 -18.95
N THR A 297 -5.55 -12.24 -18.62
CA THR A 297 -6.11 -13.02 -17.52
C THR A 297 -7.14 -14.02 -18.05
N ALA A 298 -7.54 -14.97 -17.21
CA ALA A 298 -8.58 -15.94 -17.58
C ALA A 298 -10.00 -15.36 -17.51
N ALA A 299 -10.20 -14.18 -16.90
CA ALA A 299 -11.52 -13.59 -16.72
C ALA A 299 -11.96 -12.81 -17.98
N PRO A 300 -13.26 -12.87 -18.32
CA PRO A 300 -13.76 -12.30 -19.57
C PRO A 300 -13.56 -10.79 -19.63
N GLY A 301 -12.88 -10.33 -20.68
CA GLY A 301 -12.61 -8.91 -20.89
C GLY A 301 -11.59 -8.30 -19.93
N VAL A 302 -10.91 -9.08 -19.08
CA VAL A 302 -9.99 -8.57 -18.06
C VAL A 302 -8.53 -8.85 -18.43
N GLY A 303 -7.73 -7.79 -18.49
CA GLY A 303 -6.27 -7.83 -18.60
C GLY A 303 -5.62 -7.31 -17.33
N ALA A 304 -4.30 -7.51 -17.21
CA ALA A 304 -3.50 -7.00 -16.12
C ALA A 304 -2.34 -6.14 -16.67
N LEU A 305 -2.11 -4.99 -16.04
CA LEU A 305 -0.94 -4.15 -16.28
C LEU A 305 -0.05 -4.17 -15.04
N ARG A 306 1.25 -4.37 -15.23
CA ARG A 306 2.24 -4.09 -14.21
C ARG A 306 2.67 -2.64 -14.35
N LEU A 307 2.53 -1.89 -13.29
CA LEU A 307 2.72 -0.45 -13.28
C LEU A 307 3.76 -0.11 -12.22
N ARG A 308 4.69 0.76 -12.57
CA ARG A 308 5.40 1.59 -11.59
C ARG A 308 4.59 2.86 -11.42
N LEU A 309 4.23 3.21 -10.18
CA LEU A 309 3.61 4.46 -9.81
C LEU A 309 4.55 5.24 -8.90
N VAL A 310 4.92 6.44 -9.33
CA VAL A 310 5.86 7.30 -8.64
C VAL A 310 5.15 8.54 -8.16
N ALA A 311 5.29 8.87 -6.88
CA ALA A 311 4.80 10.14 -6.33
C ALA A 311 5.98 11.07 -6.12
N THR A 312 5.83 12.33 -6.50
CA THR A 312 6.87 13.35 -6.35
C THR A 312 6.32 14.64 -5.76
N LYS A 313 7.21 15.50 -5.24
CA LYS A 313 6.91 16.89 -4.87
C LYS A 313 7.51 17.92 -5.84
N GLY A 314 7.97 17.45 -7.00
CA GLY A 314 8.76 18.20 -7.97
C GLY A 314 9.40 17.26 -9.00
N GLY A 315 10.23 17.81 -9.88
CA GLY A 315 10.92 17.06 -10.93
C GLY A 315 10.08 16.75 -12.18
N ALA A 316 10.73 16.17 -13.20
CA ALA A 316 10.09 15.78 -14.44
C ALA A 316 9.55 14.32 -14.36
N PRO A 317 8.43 14.01 -15.04
CA PRO A 317 7.95 12.63 -15.18
C PRO A 317 9.01 11.70 -15.77
N GLY A 318 9.07 10.46 -15.29
CA GLY A 318 10.04 9.44 -15.73
C GLY A 318 11.42 9.51 -15.06
N GLU A 319 11.73 10.59 -14.32
CA GLU A 319 12.98 10.69 -13.57
C GLU A 319 12.82 10.10 -12.16
N LEU A 320 13.64 9.08 -11.83
CA LEU A 320 13.55 8.36 -10.56
C LEU A 320 14.80 8.47 -9.70
N ARG A 321 15.98 8.30 -10.32
CA ARG A 321 17.28 8.20 -9.64
C ARG A 321 18.33 9.05 -10.32
N ASP A 322 19.31 9.49 -9.54
CA ASP A 322 20.52 10.14 -10.07
C ASP A 322 21.49 9.13 -10.70
N ALA A 323 22.61 9.63 -11.23
CA ALA A 323 23.65 8.81 -11.86
C ALA A 323 24.31 7.81 -10.90
N ASP A 324 24.22 8.03 -9.58
CA ASP A 324 24.73 7.13 -8.54
C ASP A 324 23.68 6.08 -8.10
N GLY A 325 22.49 6.10 -8.71
CA GLY A 325 21.39 5.20 -8.41
C GLY A 325 20.63 5.57 -7.13
N LYS A 326 20.81 6.76 -6.55
CA LYS A 326 20.00 7.23 -5.42
C LYS A 326 18.71 7.85 -5.91
N TYR A 327 17.63 7.68 -5.17
CA TYR A 327 16.38 8.39 -5.49
C TYR A 327 16.60 9.89 -5.50
N LEU A 328 16.02 10.55 -6.51
CA LEU A 328 16.01 12.00 -6.58
C LEU A 328 15.31 12.59 -5.34
N PRO A 329 15.73 13.77 -4.85
CA PRO A 329 15.22 14.34 -3.58
C PRO A 329 13.73 14.68 -3.60
N ASP A 330 13.14 14.83 -4.79
CA ASP A 330 11.73 15.12 -4.98
C ASP A 330 10.86 13.85 -5.10
N VAL A 331 11.46 12.66 -5.26
CA VAL A 331 10.72 11.39 -5.30
C VAL A 331 10.31 11.00 -3.88
N LEU A 332 9.01 10.90 -3.63
CA LEU A 332 8.44 10.51 -2.35
C LEU A 332 8.17 8.99 -2.30
N LEU A 333 7.68 8.44 -3.41
CA LEU A 333 7.23 7.06 -3.53
C LEU A 333 7.69 6.46 -4.86
N ASP A 334 8.13 5.21 -4.84
CA ASP A 334 8.27 4.31 -6.00
C ASP A 334 7.51 3.03 -5.68
N LEU A 335 6.40 2.76 -6.35
CA LEU A 335 5.51 1.63 -6.10
C LEU A 335 5.41 0.75 -7.35
N ASP A 336 5.66 -0.55 -7.22
CA ASP A 336 5.54 -1.53 -8.31
C ASP A 336 4.39 -2.48 -8.00
N TYR A 337 3.35 -2.47 -8.83
CA TYR A 337 2.09 -3.17 -8.56
C TYR A 337 1.43 -3.68 -9.85
N TRP A 338 0.48 -4.59 -9.70
CA TRP A 338 -0.38 -5.09 -10.78
C TRP A 338 -1.79 -4.52 -10.62
N ALA A 339 -2.36 -4.04 -11.73
CA ALA A 339 -3.73 -3.56 -11.79
C ALA A 339 -4.55 -4.27 -12.87
N LEU A 340 -5.84 -4.46 -12.62
CA LEU A 340 -6.79 -5.07 -13.56
C LEU A 340 -7.48 -3.99 -14.41
N VAL A 341 -7.56 -4.24 -15.72
CA VAL A 341 -8.05 -3.32 -16.75
C VAL A 341 -8.95 -4.04 -17.77
N PRO A 342 -9.89 -3.35 -18.44
CA PRO A 342 -10.65 -3.90 -19.57
C PRO A 342 -9.76 -4.15 -20.79
N THR A 343 -9.93 -5.28 -21.49
CA THR A 343 -9.26 -5.62 -22.77
C THR A 343 -10.02 -5.12 -23.99
#